data_AF-A0A2E7JXE6-F1
#
_entry.id   AF-A0A2E7JXE6-F1
#
_cell.length_a   1.000
_cell.length_b   1.000
_cell.length_c   1.000
_cell.angle_alpha   90.00
_cell.angle_beta   90.00
_cell.angle_gamma   90.00
#
_symmetry.space_group_name_H-M   'P 1'
#
loop_
_entity.id
_entity.type
_entity.pdbx_description
1 polymer ?
#
loop_
_entity_poly.entity_id
_entity_poly.type
_entity_poly.pdbx_seq_one_letter_code
_entity_poly.pdbx_strand_id
1 'polypeptide(L)'
;MLKTLEKNKISLLYEYCEKRFGINKGIFSGYQLYEGSKNKIYLAKELVELRFNSESSGLCIFRLDKTPKPTTNFLQLFGPKISKNYLDIDYINLLEYCKGNDIKVDKELLNLEPGFVAIRFKNIVIGCAHWNE
;
A
#
# COMPACT_ATOMS: atom_id res chain seq x y z
N MET A 1 -12.03 -8.79 15.69
CA MET A 1 -11.72 -10.20 15.36
C MET A 1 -11.27 -10.31 13.91
N LEU A 2 -10.06 -10.85 13.69
CA LEU A 2 -9.56 -11.17 12.36
C LEU A 2 -10.34 -12.32 11.72
N LYS A 3 -10.62 -12.21 10.43
CA LYS A 3 -11.21 -13.26 9.60
C LYS A 3 -10.39 -13.44 8.34
N THR A 4 -10.31 -14.65 7.80
CA THR A 4 -9.69 -14.88 6.49
C THR A 4 -10.38 -14.02 5.44
N LEU A 5 -9.61 -13.36 4.59
CA LEU A 5 -10.13 -12.48 3.55
C LEU A 5 -10.84 -13.29 2.46
N GLU A 6 -11.99 -12.80 2.01
CA GLU A 6 -12.77 -13.43 0.94
C GLU A 6 -12.03 -13.42 -0.40
N LYS A 7 -12.22 -14.47 -1.21
CA LYS A 7 -11.49 -14.66 -2.49
C LYS A 7 -11.65 -13.50 -3.48
N ASN A 8 -12.84 -12.92 -3.58
CA ASN A 8 -13.11 -11.74 -4.41
C ASN A 8 -12.30 -10.51 -3.96
N LYS A 9 -12.20 -10.26 -2.64
CA LYS A 9 -11.40 -9.17 -2.08
C LYS A 9 -9.91 -9.40 -2.29
N ILE A 10 -9.45 -10.65 -2.21
CA ILE A 10 -8.06 -11.02 -2.55
C ILE A 10 -7.76 -10.70 -4.02
N SER A 11 -8.62 -11.15 -4.95
CA SER A 11 -8.45 -10.86 -6.38
C SER A 11 -8.43 -9.36 -6.66
N LEU A 12 -9.34 -8.59 -6.06
CA LEU A 12 -9.39 -7.14 -6.16
C LEU A 12 -8.07 -6.48 -5.70
N LEU A 13 -7.52 -6.93 -4.57
CA LEU A 13 -6.28 -6.39 -4.03
C LEU A 13 -5.09 -6.69 -4.94
N TYR A 14 -5.01 -7.91 -5.49
CA TYR A 14 -3.94 -8.31 -6.39
C TYR A 14 -3.99 -7.53 -7.71
N GLU A 15 -5.18 -7.43 -8.31
CA GLU A 15 -5.41 -6.63 -9.50
C GLU A 15 -5.05 -5.16 -9.25
N TYR A 16 -5.43 -4.61 -8.10
CA TYR A 16 -5.07 -3.25 -7.72
C TYR A 16 -3.56 -3.08 -7.58
N CYS A 17 -2.84 -4.00 -6.94
CA CYS A 17 -1.39 -3.93 -6.80
C CYS A 17 -0.66 -3.95 -8.15
N GLU A 18 -1.11 -4.80 -9.06
CA GLU A 18 -0.55 -4.92 -10.41
C GLU A 18 -0.88 -3.68 -11.25
N LYS A 19 -2.16 -3.30 -11.32
CA LYS A 19 -2.60 -2.14 -12.11
C LYS A 19 -2.08 -0.82 -11.56
N ARG A 20 -2.03 -0.65 -10.24
CA ARG A 20 -1.60 0.62 -9.64
C ARG A 20 -0.09 0.72 -9.54
N PHE A 21 0.59 -0.29 -9.02
CA PHE A 21 2.01 -0.19 -8.66
C PHE A 21 2.91 -1.09 -9.51
N GLY A 22 2.35 -1.91 -10.40
CA GLY A 22 3.10 -2.89 -11.17
C GLY A 22 3.66 -4.04 -10.31
N ILE A 23 3.09 -4.23 -9.11
CA ILE A 23 3.50 -5.29 -8.18
C ILE A 23 2.82 -6.59 -8.59
N ASN A 24 3.62 -7.61 -8.92
CA ASN A 24 3.12 -8.93 -9.26
C ASN A 24 2.57 -9.68 -8.03
N LYS A 25 1.46 -10.41 -8.18
CA LYS A 25 0.82 -11.19 -7.10
C LYS A 25 1.73 -12.22 -6.41
N GLY A 26 2.83 -12.63 -7.03
CA GLY A 26 3.82 -13.55 -6.47
C GLY A 26 4.42 -13.07 -5.15
N ILE A 27 4.42 -11.76 -4.86
CA ILE A 27 4.90 -11.23 -3.57
C ILE A 27 4.09 -11.73 -2.36
N PHE A 28 2.86 -12.20 -2.60
CA PHE A 28 1.96 -12.70 -1.55
C PHE A 28 2.09 -14.22 -1.35
N SER A 29 2.96 -14.90 -2.09
CA SER A 29 3.18 -16.34 -1.97
C SER A 29 3.68 -16.70 -0.57
N GLY A 30 3.06 -17.71 0.06
CA GLY A 30 3.38 -18.13 1.42
C GLY A 30 2.74 -17.28 2.53
N TYR A 31 1.90 -16.31 2.17
CA TYR A 31 1.12 -15.51 3.11
C TYR A 31 -0.38 -15.78 2.98
N GLN A 32 -1.11 -15.51 4.06
CA GLN A 32 -2.55 -15.41 4.11
C GLN A 32 -2.97 -13.96 4.36
N LEU A 33 -4.15 -13.61 3.85
CA LEU A 33 -4.75 -12.30 4.03
C LEU A 33 -5.92 -12.39 5.00
N TYR A 34 -5.98 -11.44 5.92
CA TYR A 34 -7.01 -11.36 6.95
C TYR A 34 -7.67 -9.99 6.96
N GLU A 35 -8.98 -9.95 7.13
CA GLU A 35 -9.74 -8.75 7.39
C GLU A 35 -9.88 -8.54 8.90
N GLY A 36 -9.50 -7.35 9.37
CA GLY A 36 -9.72 -6.92 10.74
C GLY A 36 -10.71 -5.77 10.83
N SER A 37 -10.72 -5.09 11.98
CA SER A 37 -11.62 -3.96 12.21
C SER A 37 -11.35 -2.80 11.26
N LYS A 38 -12.42 -2.04 10.94
CA LYS A 38 -12.38 -0.85 10.07
C LYS A 38 -11.74 -1.13 8.70
N ASN A 39 -12.14 -2.24 8.09
CA ASN A 39 -11.72 -2.69 6.76
C ASN A 39 -10.20 -2.85 6.59
N LYS A 40 -9.46 -3.00 7.69
CA LYS A 40 -8.00 -3.21 7.63
C LYS A 40 -7.71 -4.61 7.10
N ILE A 41 -6.78 -4.68 6.16
CA ILE A 41 -6.31 -5.93 5.57
C ILE A 41 -4.91 -6.19 6.08
N TYR A 42 -4.73 -7.38 6.64
CA TYR A 42 -3.48 -7.83 7.22
C TYR A 42 -2.87 -8.95 6.38
N LEU A 43 -1.56 -8.87 6.18
CA LEU A 43 -0.73 -9.88 5.57
C LEU A 43 0.05 -10.58 6.69
N ALA A 44 -0.18 -11.88 6.86
CA ALA A 44 0.54 -12.68 7.83
C ALA A 44 0.86 -14.06 7.25
N LYS A 45 1.80 -14.80 7.86
CA LYS A 45 1.80 -16.26 7.69
C LYS A 45 0.51 -16.82 8.32
N GLU A 46 0.18 -18.06 8.00
CA GLU A 46 -0.98 -18.75 8.57
C GLU A 46 -1.05 -18.51 10.09
N LEU A 47 -2.21 -18.01 10.54
CA LEU A 47 -2.49 -17.85 11.96
C LEU A 47 -2.56 -19.23 12.58
N VAL A 48 -1.63 -19.50 13.49
CA VAL A 48 -1.73 -20.64 14.41
C VAL A 48 -2.96 -20.40 15.29
N GLU A 49 -3.63 -21.48 15.72
CA GLU A 49 -4.75 -21.39 16.67
C GLU A 49 -4.31 -20.65 17.95
N LEU A 50 -4.70 -19.38 18.03
CA LEU A 50 -4.45 -18.54 19.21
C LEU A 50 -5.58 -18.78 20.21
N ARG A 51 -5.24 -18.84 21.50
CA ARG A 51 -6.22 -18.96 22.60
C ARG A 51 -7.15 -17.74 22.74
N PHE A 52 -6.94 -16.69 21.95
CA PHE A 52 -7.67 -15.43 22.01
C PHE A 52 -7.93 -14.88 20.61
N ASN A 53 -9.01 -14.10 20.50
CA ASN A 53 -9.37 -13.41 19.26
C ASN A 53 -8.45 -12.21 19.03
N SER A 54 -7.55 -12.31 18.06
CA SER A 54 -6.65 -11.21 17.72
C SER A 54 -7.38 -10.09 16.93
N GLU A 55 -7.02 -8.84 17.23
CA GLU A 55 -7.49 -7.65 16.50
C GLU A 55 -6.58 -7.28 15.32
N SER A 56 -5.34 -7.77 15.34
CA SER A 56 -4.31 -7.56 14.33
C SER A 56 -3.29 -8.69 14.37
N SER A 57 -2.71 -9.02 13.23
CA SER A 57 -1.62 -9.99 13.11
C SER A 57 -0.83 -9.71 11.85
N GLY A 58 0.49 -9.87 11.89
CA GLY A 58 1.37 -9.53 10.79
C GLY A 58 1.32 -8.04 10.42
N LEU A 59 1.32 -7.75 9.12
CA LEU A 59 1.42 -6.39 8.59
C LEU A 59 0.08 -5.89 8.08
N CYS A 60 -0.39 -4.75 8.58
CA CYS A 60 -1.53 -4.06 7.96
C CYS A 60 -1.10 -3.47 6.61
N ILE A 61 -1.57 -4.05 5.50
CA ILE A 61 -1.15 -3.69 4.15
C ILE A 61 -2.11 -2.75 3.44
N PHE A 62 -3.41 -2.85 3.71
CA PHE A 62 -4.44 -2.05 3.06
C PHE A 62 -5.57 -1.69 4.02
N ARG A 63 -6.34 -0.68 3.64
CA ARG A 63 -7.73 -0.52 4.06
C ARG A 63 -8.62 -0.69 2.83
N LEU A 64 -9.62 -1.54 2.90
CA LEU A 64 -10.50 -1.87 1.78
C LEU A 64 -11.87 -1.20 1.98
N ASP A 65 -11.95 0.09 1.65
CA ASP A 65 -13.21 0.84 1.64
C ASP A 65 -13.86 0.77 0.25
N LYS A 66 -14.23 1.90 -0.36
CA LYS A 66 -14.70 1.95 -1.77
C LYS A 66 -13.61 1.53 -2.76
N THR A 67 -12.37 1.86 -2.45
CA THR A 67 -11.18 1.51 -3.25
C THR A 67 -10.07 1.02 -2.32
N PRO A 68 -9.17 0.13 -2.77
CA PRO A 68 -8.03 -0.28 -1.97
C PRO A 68 -7.14 0.92 -1.63
N LYS A 69 -6.97 1.20 -0.34
CA LYS A 69 -6.05 2.21 0.17
C LYS A 69 -4.80 1.54 0.75
N PRO A 70 -3.63 1.63 0.09
CA PRO A 70 -2.40 1.04 0.60
C PRO A 70 -1.97 1.76 1.88
N THR A 71 -1.36 1.02 2.81
CA THR A 71 -0.65 1.62 3.95
C THR A 71 0.76 2.00 3.53
N THR A 72 1.35 2.97 4.23
CA THR A 72 2.79 3.27 4.08
C THR A 72 3.64 2.04 4.34
N ASN A 73 3.26 1.21 5.32
CA ASN A 73 3.96 -0.05 5.63
C ASN A 73 4.04 -1.00 4.42
N PHE A 74 2.95 -1.16 3.67
CA PHE A 74 2.94 -1.97 2.45
C PHE A 74 3.88 -1.40 1.39
N LEU A 75 3.74 -0.10 1.11
CA LEU A 75 4.56 0.55 0.08
C LEU A 75 6.05 0.58 0.45
N GLN A 76 6.38 0.67 1.74
CA GLN A 76 7.77 0.60 2.20
C GLN A 76 8.34 -0.82 2.07
N LEU A 77 7.61 -1.84 2.53
CA LEU A 77 8.08 -3.22 2.47
C LEU A 77 8.25 -3.71 1.04
N PHE A 78 7.31 -3.37 0.15
CA PHE A 78 7.32 -3.80 -1.25
C PHE A 78 7.79 -2.71 -2.22
N GLY A 79 8.33 -1.60 -1.70
CA GLY A 79 8.81 -0.45 -2.49
C GLY A 79 9.76 -0.81 -3.63
N PRO A 80 10.76 -1.70 -3.40
CA PRO A 80 11.65 -2.16 -4.47
C PRO A 80 10.97 -2.92 -5.62
N LYS A 81 9.69 -3.31 -5.46
CA LYS A 81 8.88 -3.99 -6.49
C LYS A 81 7.91 -3.05 -7.20
N ILE A 82 7.82 -1.79 -6.79
CA ILE A 82 6.97 -0.78 -7.43
C ILE A 82 7.63 -0.31 -8.72
N SER A 83 6.94 -0.45 -9.85
CA SER A 83 7.43 -0.07 -11.18
C SER A 83 6.69 1.10 -11.82
N LYS A 84 5.57 1.55 -11.23
CA LYS A 84 4.79 2.70 -11.71
C LYS A 84 4.00 3.38 -10.60
N ASN A 85 3.42 4.55 -10.90
CA ASN A 85 2.70 5.41 -9.96
C ASN A 85 3.50 5.67 -8.66
N TYR A 86 4.77 6.01 -8.85
CA TYR A 86 5.64 6.52 -7.81
C TYR A 86 6.15 7.91 -8.20
N LEU A 87 6.47 8.73 -7.21
CA LEU A 87 7.06 10.06 -7.40
C LEU A 87 8.39 10.11 -6.65
N ASP A 88 9.48 10.27 -7.39
CA ASP A 88 10.77 10.63 -6.79
C ASP A 88 10.77 12.12 -6.46
N ILE A 89 11.13 12.44 -5.23
CA ILE A 89 11.18 13.81 -4.73
C ILE A 89 12.61 14.19 -4.35
N ASP A 90 12.90 15.48 -4.42
CA ASP A 90 14.17 16.03 -3.96
C ASP A 90 14.18 16.23 -2.43
N TYR A 91 15.29 16.75 -1.91
CA TYR A 91 15.45 16.99 -0.49
C TYR A 91 14.54 18.10 0.05
N ILE A 92 14.22 19.12 -0.75
CA ILE A 92 13.35 20.23 -0.32
C ILE A 92 11.92 19.70 -0.15
N ASN A 93 11.42 18.99 -1.16
CA ASN A 93 10.11 18.36 -1.14
C ASN A 93 10.01 17.27 -0.07
N LEU A 94 11.11 16.56 0.24
CA LEU A 94 11.15 15.63 1.37
C LEU A 94 10.86 16.34 2.70
N LEU A 95 11.48 17.51 2.94
CA LEU A 95 11.25 18.26 4.18
C LEU A 95 9.81 18.74 4.28
N GLU A 96 9.23 19.24 3.19
CA GLU A 96 7.83 19.65 3.17
C GLU A 96 6.88 18.47 3.38
N TYR A 97 7.12 17.35 2.71
CA TYR A 97 6.33 16.13 2.88
C TYR A 97 6.38 15.62 4.33
N CYS A 98 7.56 15.62 4.95
CA CYS A 98 7.73 15.21 6.35
C CYS A 98 7.03 16.15 7.35
N LYS A 99 6.77 17.41 6.99
CA LYS A 99 5.94 18.33 7.78
C LYS A 99 4.44 18.08 7.62
N GLY A 100 4.06 17.21 6.69
CA GLY A 100 2.67 16.94 6.33
C GLY A 100 2.10 17.92 5.29
N ASN A 101 2.96 18.67 4.60
CA ASN A 101 2.54 19.57 3.53
C ASN A 101 2.39 18.81 2.20
N ASP A 102 1.51 19.31 1.34
CA ASP A 102 1.38 18.83 -0.03
C ASP A 102 2.60 19.23 -0.87
N ILE A 103 3.00 18.32 -1.77
CA ILE A 103 4.06 18.57 -2.75
C ILE A 103 3.40 19.07 -4.04
N LYS A 104 3.86 20.21 -4.56
CA LYS A 104 3.45 20.68 -5.88
C LYS A 104 4.29 19.97 -6.94
N VAL A 105 3.63 19.49 -7.98
CA VAL A 105 4.27 18.81 -9.08
C VAL A 105 3.75 19.32 -10.42
N ASP A 106 4.63 19.40 -11.40
CA ASP A 106 4.28 19.78 -12.77
C ASP A 106 3.70 18.58 -13.51
N LYS A 107 2.39 18.65 -13.81
CA LYS A 107 1.64 17.54 -14.40
C LYS A 107 2.21 17.07 -15.73
N GLU A 108 2.68 18.00 -16.55
CA GLU A 108 3.19 17.73 -17.90
C GLU A 108 4.47 16.88 -17.87
N LEU A 109 5.18 16.86 -16.74
CA LEU A 109 6.43 16.14 -16.56
C LEU A 109 6.24 14.76 -15.90
N LEU A 110 5.01 14.41 -15.53
CA LEU A 110 4.72 13.21 -14.74
C LEU A 110 3.87 12.20 -15.49
N ASN A 111 4.40 10.98 -15.59
CA ASN A 111 3.62 9.81 -15.98
C ASN A 111 2.93 9.21 -14.74
N LEU A 112 2.03 9.98 -14.11
CA LEU A 112 1.26 9.56 -12.93
C LEU A 112 -0.23 9.49 -13.25
N GLU A 113 -0.85 8.37 -12.89
CA GLU A 113 -2.29 8.22 -12.94
C GLU A 113 -2.92 8.78 -11.65
N PRO A 114 -4.12 9.42 -11.70
CA PRO A 114 -4.86 9.83 -10.49
C PRO A 114 -5.09 8.68 -9.50
N GLY A 115 -4.92 8.94 -8.20
CA GLY A 115 -5.07 7.97 -7.10
C GLY A 115 -3.85 7.89 -6.16
N PHE A 116 -3.65 6.75 -5.50
CA PHE A 116 -2.54 6.58 -4.54
C PHE A 116 -1.16 6.50 -5.21
N VAL A 117 -0.20 7.30 -4.76
CA VAL A 117 1.16 7.36 -5.31
C VAL A 117 2.17 7.01 -4.23
N ALA A 118 3.17 6.18 -4.56
CA ALA A 118 4.28 5.90 -3.67
C ALA A 118 5.32 7.03 -3.74
N ILE A 119 5.56 7.72 -2.63
CA ILE A 119 6.55 8.80 -2.59
C ILE A 119 7.92 8.21 -2.28
N ARG A 120 8.94 8.55 -3.07
CA ARG A 120 10.29 8.01 -2.98
C ARG A 120 11.32 9.11 -2.83
N PHE A 121 12.31 8.86 -1.99
CA PHE A 121 13.53 9.66 -1.90
C PHE A 121 14.72 8.72 -2.02
N LYS A 122 15.63 8.99 -2.97
CA LYS A 122 16.80 8.13 -3.24
C LYS A 122 16.43 6.64 -3.41
N ASN A 123 15.43 6.36 -4.23
CA ASN A 123 14.89 5.01 -4.49
C ASN A 123 14.27 4.28 -3.28
N ILE A 124 14.10 4.96 -2.14
CA ILE A 124 13.45 4.41 -0.95
C ILE A 124 12.06 5.01 -0.85
N VAL A 125 11.03 4.17 -0.74
CA VAL A 125 9.68 4.64 -0.45
C VAL A 125 9.63 5.22 0.96
N ILE A 126 9.18 6.46 1.08
CA ILE A 126 9.04 7.15 2.37
C ILE A 126 7.57 7.29 2.80
N GLY A 127 6.63 7.13 1.86
CA GLY A 127 5.24 7.48 2.14
C GLY A 127 4.26 7.12 1.04
N CYS A 128 3.00 7.42 1.34
CA CYS A 128 1.85 7.28 0.46
C CYS A 128 1.22 8.66 0.30
N ALA A 129 0.97 9.08 -0.94
CA ALA A 129 0.21 10.29 -1.24
C ALA A 129 -1.04 9.93 -2.04
N HIS A 130 -1.98 10.87 -2.13
CA HIS A 130 -3.08 10.80 -3.07
C HIS A 130 -2.91 11.91 -4.10
N TRP A 131 -2.85 11.54 -5.37
CA TRP A 131 -2.73 12.45 -6.50
C TRP A 131 -4.08 12.61 -7.17
N ASN A 132 -4.52 13.84 -7.37
CA ASN A 132 -5.68 14.18 -8.18
C ASN A 132 -5.25 15.24 -9.19
N GLU A 133 -5.79 15.14 -10.40
CA GLU A 133 -5.75 16.25 -11.35
C GLU A 133 -6.61 17.42 -10.87
#